data_AF-A0A9N9VEU6-F1
#
_entry.id   AF-A0A9N9VEU6-F1
#
_cell.length_a   1.000
_cell.length_b   1.000
_cell.length_c   1.000
_cell.angle_alpha   90.00
_cell.angle_beta   90.00
_cell.angle_gamma   90.00
#
_symmetry.space_group_name_H-M   'P 1'
#
loop_
_entity.id
_entity.type
_entity.pdbx_description
1 polymer ?
#
loop_
_entity_poly.entity_id
_entity_poly.type
_entity_poly.pdbx_seq_one_letter_code
_entity_poly.pdbx_strand_id
1 'polypeptide(L)'
;MTLITGLPIELLHHVAWYCAPHDVLALTETCRLLRNTYDNTLFRQVFEYNIPQVSSRSITSEKALVTSITDQLSRVTQRPLQDQAYYHRAWWKYLAVAASRLSFLGKDIRTQVRSVSMVTSAMSADGLTGIAELSENVEPLKRTIGLLATSVVWGCLSACDEDVMHALNELCACTYSDKPELETAEQILSSSLGLETSFCSAICAIQNSRGSQPDPEGDLDQDGDHEQDELNIDFTDNAMRRYLDTSWDNNTYGNILPSIALLLCAVAARVCLRQDPKAENAPPPPENIPFFSQARRQPSPDDQAPTVVTSGLAESIPLPTATRVSRDKEGPPYSLPASWFWELWYKARTRALINDIDSCVWEGMYTYGLSGRSRNGRSRNDPLMRHIRFHKSSESDHQIEIVASACKDGIGEFTLEGSVDLETCGVMIQKRYTGRHGFQWRGAVTPLGISGCYLSNWNEDVPLGAFWLWRRDWKSVI
;
A
#
# COMPACT_ATOMS: atom_id res chain seq x y z
N MET A 1 -44.70 5.46 18.65
CA MET A 1 -43.31 5.73 18.24
C MET A 1 -42.65 6.75 19.19
N THR A 2 -42.82 6.54 20.51
CA THR A 2 -42.61 7.56 21.56
C THR A 2 -41.65 7.12 22.67
N LEU A 3 -41.20 5.86 22.68
CA LEU A 3 -40.39 5.30 23.76
C LEU A 3 -38.94 5.80 23.74
N ILE A 4 -38.29 5.86 22.57
CA ILE A 4 -36.87 6.25 22.48
C ILE A 4 -36.66 7.75 22.68
N THR A 5 -37.52 8.60 22.14
CA THR A 5 -37.38 10.06 22.22
C THR A 5 -37.64 10.64 23.61
N GLY A 6 -38.22 9.84 24.52
CA GLY A 6 -38.44 10.22 25.92
C GLY A 6 -37.31 9.80 26.86
N LEU A 7 -36.29 9.09 26.38
CA LEU A 7 -35.14 8.69 27.19
C LEU A 7 -34.20 9.88 27.45
N PRO A 8 -33.58 9.96 28.64
CA PRO A 8 -32.43 10.83 28.89
C PRO A 8 -31.34 10.66 27.84
N ILE A 9 -30.61 11.75 27.55
CA ILE A 9 -29.57 11.78 26.51
C ILE A 9 -28.46 10.75 26.77
N GLU A 10 -28.14 10.53 28.04
CA GLU A 10 -27.14 9.57 28.50
C GLU A 10 -27.55 8.14 28.16
N LEU A 11 -28.85 7.80 28.32
CA LEU A 11 -29.37 6.49 27.95
C LEU A 11 -29.40 6.30 26.43
N LEU A 12 -29.68 7.37 25.67
CA LEU A 12 -29.60 7.33 24.20
C LEU A 12 -28.17 7.09 23.72
N HIS A 13 -27.18 7.76 24.31
CA HIS A 13 -25.76 7.51 24.03
C HIS A 13 -25.35 6.10 24.42
N HIS A 14 -25.78 5.63 25.59
CA HIS A 14 -25.49 4.27 26.06
C HIS A 14 -26.08 3.21 25.14
N VAL A 15 -27.33 3.38 24.67
CA VAL A 15 -27.93 2.47 23.68
C VAL A 15 -27.14 2.50 22.38
N ALA A 16 -26.80 3.70 21.88
CA ALA A 16 -26.04 3.84 20.64
C ALA A 16 -24.64 3.21 20.71
N TRP A 17 -24.03 3.14 21.90
CA TRP A 17 -22.75 2.46 22.12
C TRP A 17 -22.78 0.97 21.75
N TYR A 18 -23.91 0.30 21.98
CA TYR A 18 -24.08 -1.13 21.67
C TYR A 18 -24.61 -1.39 20.25
N CYS A 19 -24.92 -0.33 19.50
CA CYS A 19 -25.37 -0.45 18.12
C CYS A 19 -24.16 -0.51 17.18
N ALA A 20 -24.32 -1.21 16.05
CA ALA A 20 -23.33 -1.13 15.00
C ALA A 20 -23.30 0.29 14.40
N PRO A 21 -22.18 0.77 13.83
CA PRO A 21 -22.11 2.17 13.39
C PRO A 21 -23.14 2.53 12.31
N HIS A 22 -23.52 1.57 11.46
CA HIS A 22 -24.58 1.75 10.47
C HIS A 22 -25.96 1.91 11.12
N ASP A 23 -26.24 1.22 12.23
CA ASP A 23 -27.48 1.40 13.00
C ASP A 23 -27.51 2.77 13.68
N VAL A 24 -26.38 3.19 14.28
CA VAL A 24 -26.25 4.54 14.87
C VAL A 24 -26.52 5.60 13.81
N LEU A 25 -26.02 5.41 12.59
CA LEU A 25 -26.30 6.30 11.46
C LEU A 25 -27.77 6.28 11.06
N ALA A 26 -28.37 5.12 10.87
CA ALA A 26 -29.79 4.98 10.54
C ALA A 26 -30.67 5.68 11.60
N LEU A 27 -30.33 5.53 12.88
CA LEU A 27 -30.99 6.23 13.98
C LEU A 27 -30.92 7.76 13.84
N THR A 28 -29.80 8.34 13.39
CA THR A 28 -29.72 9.80 13.12
C THR A 28 -30.60 10.28 11.95
N GLU A 29 -31.05 9.36 11.10
CA GLU A 29 -31.92 9.68 9.97
C GLU A 29 -33.40 9.62 10.35
N THR A 30 -33.76 8.85 11.38
CA THR A 30 -35.15 8.67 11.82
C THR A 30 -35.80 9.95 12.35
N CYS A 31 -35.10 10.78 13.14
CA CYS A 31 -35.66 12.02 13.68
C CYS A 31 -34.60 13.09 13.99
N ARG A 32 -35.04 14.35 14.09
CA ARG A 32 -34.18 15.50 14.40
C ARG A 32 -33.57 15.43 15.80
N LEU A 33 -34.28 14.84 16.77
CA LEU A 33 -33.79 14.70 18.14
C LEU A 33 -32.54 13.83 18.16
N LEU A 34 -32.61 12.58 17.70
CA LEU A 34 -31.46 11.67 17.63
C LEU A 34 -30.34 12.25 16.75
N ARG A 35 -30.70 12.94 15.67
CA ARG A 35 -29.73 13.69 14.87
C ARG A 35 -29.03 14.78 15.67
N ASN A 36 -29.66 15.47 16.60
CA ASN A 36 -28.98 16.52 17.38
C ASN A 36 -28.26 15.93 18.61
N THR A 37 -28.75 14.82 19.13
CA THR A 37 -28.19 14.09 20.26
C THR A 37 -26.89 13.37 19.91
N TYR A 38 -26.78 12.74 18.73
CA TYR A 38 -25.61 11.95 18.33
C TYR A 38 -24.52 12.84 17.71
N ASP A 39 -23.72 13.46 18.56
CA ASP A 39 -22.69 14.44 18.20
C ASP A 39 -21.36 13.80 17.75
N ASN A 40 -20.33 14.63 17.63
CA ASN A 40 -18.98 14.22 17.20
C ASN A 40 -18.34 13.27 18.23
N THR A 41 -18.66 13.46 19.50
CA THR A 41 -18.13 12.69 20.63
C THR A 41 -18.58 11.24 20.54
N LEU A 42 -19.87 11.01 20.29
CA LEU A 42 -20.41 9.65 20.12
C LEU A 42 -19.74 8.92 18.94
N PHE A 43 -19.68 9.53 17.76
CA PHE A 43 -19.08 8.87 16.59
C PHE A 43 -17.58 8.64 16.74
N ARG A 44 -16.87 9.52 17.45
CA ARG A 44 -15.47 9.30 17.83
C ARG A 44 -15.32 8.08 18.74
N GLN A 45 -16.18 7.94 19.74
CA GLN A 45 -16.19 6.79 20.64
C GLN A 45 -16.53 5.49 19.90
N VAL A 46 -17.52 5.53 19.00
CA VAL A 46 -17.88 4.39 18.16
C VAL A 46 -16.71 3.99 17.26
N PHE A 47 -15.98 4.95 16.69
CA PHE A 47 -14.74 4.67 15.95
C PHE A 47 -13.68 4.00 16.85
N GLU A 48 -13.41 4.57 18.02
CA GLU A 48 -12.44 4.04 18.99
C GLU A 48 -12.79 2.61 19.42
N TYR A 49 -14.08 2.28 19.56
CA TYR A 49 -14.53 0.93 19.92
C TYR A 49 -14.43 -0.09 18.77
N ASN A 50 -14.52 0.36 17.51
CA ASN A 50 -14.56 -0.54 16.35
C ASN A 50 -13.23 -0.66 15.61
N ILE A 51 -12.24 0.17 15.91
CA ILE A 51 -10.95 0.11 15.22
C ILE A 51 -10.16 -1.12 15.71
N PRO A 52 -9.58 -1.94 14.81
CA PRO A 52 -8.72 -3.04 15.20
C PRO A 52 -7.48 -2.56 15.96
N GLN A 53 -6.85 -3.50 16.67
CA GLN A 53 -5.61 -3.24 17.37
C GLN A 53 -4.56 -2.66 16.42
N VAL A 54 -4.01 -1.52 16.83
CA VAL A 54 -2.93 -0.84 16.09
C VAL A 54 -1.59 -1.50 16.44
N SER A 55 -0.81 -1.87 15.42
CA SER A 55 0.54 -2.44 15.55
C SER A 55 1.65 -1.49 15.11
N SER A 56 1.31 -0.24 14.80
CA SER A 56 2.26 0.80 14.39
C SER A 56 3.10 1.33 15.56
N ARG A 57 4.38 1.63 15.30
CA ARG A 57 5.25 2.34 16.25
C ARG A 57 4.94 3.83 16.34
N SER A 58 4.45 4.44 15.27
CA SER A 58 4.08 5.86 15.19
C SER A 58 2.77 6.13 15.91
N ILE A 59 1.89 5.13 15.93
CA ILE A 59 0.58 5.17 16.53
C ILE A 59 0.55 4.08 17.61
N THR A 60 1.07 4.40 18.78
CA THR A 60 1.30 3.44 19.88
C THR A 60 0.03 2.89 20.53
N SER A 61 -1.13 3.47 20.22
CA SER A 61 -2.43 3.05 20.73
C SER A 61 -3.57 3.58 19.87
N GLU A 62 -4.75 2.97 19.98
CA GLU A 62 -6.00 3.45 19.39
C GLU A 62 -6.28 4.91 19.82
N LYS A 63 -6.03 5.23 21.09
CA LYS A 63 -6.17 6.59 21.62
C LYS A 63 -5.21 7.59 20.98
N ALA A 64 -3.97 7.18 20.68
CA ALA A 64 -3.01 8.02 19.97
C ALA A 64 -3.48 8.29 18.53
N LEU A 65 -4.05 7.29 17.85
CA LEU A 65 -4.65 7.45 16.53
C LEU A 65 -5.79 8.47 16.54
N VAL A 66 -6.73 8.27 17.46
CA VAL A 66 -7.88 9.15 17.65
C VAL A 66 -7.43 10.58 17.91
N THR A 67 -6.39 10.77 18.72
CA THR A 67 -5.81 12.09 19.02
C THR A 67 -5.18 12.70 17.76
N SER A 68 -4.39 11.94 17.01
CA SER A 68 -3.78 12.42 15.76
C SER A 68 -4.81 12.84 14.71
N ILE A 69 -5.87 12.04 14.54
CA ILE A 69 -6.99 12.38 13.66
C ILE A 69 -7.71 13.64 14.15
N THR A 70 -7.95 13.76 15.47
CA THR A 70 -8.58 14.95 16.07
C THR A 70 -7.76 16.20 15.79
N ASP A 71 -6.45 16.14 16.01
CA ASP A 71 -5.52 17.24 15.76
C ASP A 71 -5.51 17.62 14.27
N GLN A 72 -5.46 16.63 13.38
CA GLN A 72 -5.48 16.85 11.94
C GLN A 72 -6.78 17.50 11.47
N LEU A 73 -7.94 17.00 11.89
CA LEU A 73 -9.24 17.59 11.55
C LEU A 73 -9.34 19.05 12.02
N SER A 74 -8.76 19.34 13.19
CA SER A 74 -8.70 20.69 13.76
C SER A 74 -7.78 21.63 12.96
N ARG A 75 -6.76 21.11 12.27
CA ARG A 75 -5.86 21.88 11.39
C ARG A 75 -6.44 22.11 9.99
N VAL A 76 -7.17 21.13 9.45
CA VAL A 76 -7.74 21.19 8.09
C VAL A 76 -8.86 22.23 7.97
N THR A 77 -9.47 22.63 9.10
CA THR A 77 -10.62 23.53 9.13
C THR A 77 -10.22 25.01 9.24
N GLN A 78 -9.80 25.63 8.13
CA GLN A 78 -9.72 27.11 8.01
C GLN A 78 -11.09 27.78 7.77
N ARG A 79 -12.20 27.08 8.06
CA ARG A 79 -13.58 27.51 7.75
C ARG A 79 -14.25 28.22 8.94
N PRO A 80 -15.32 29.02 8.71
CA PRO A 80 -16.11 29.61 9.79
C PRO A 80 -16.57 28.57 10.83
N LEU A 81 -16.58 28.93 12.11
CA LEU A 81 -16.83 28.03 13.27
C LEU A 81 -18.08 27.14 13.12
N GLN A 82 -19.18 27.66 12.56
CA GLN A 82 -20.43 26.89 12.37
C GLN A 82 -20.29 25.74 11.36
N ASP A 83 -19.43 25.89 10.35
CA ASP A 83 -19.18 24.85 9.37
C ASP A 83 -18.29 23.75 9.95
N GLN A 84 -17.33 24.10 10.82
CA GLN A 84 -16.37 23.17 11.39
C GLN A 84 -17.03 22.03 12.17
N ALA A 85 -18.01 22.36 13.02
CA ALA A 85 -18.70 21.36 13.84
C ALA A 85 -19.44 20.32 12.97
N TYR A 86 -20.09 20.78 11.89
CA TYR A 86 -20.74 19.90 10.92
C TYR A 86 -19.73 19.01 10.18
N TYR A 87 -18.60 19.58 9.74
CA TYR A 87 -17.55 18.84 9.05
C TYR A 87 -16.92 17.77 9.96
N HIS A 88 -16.54 18.12 11.19
CA HIS A 88 -15.97 17.18 12.15
C HIS A 88 -16.95 16.04 12.42
N ARG A 89 -18.24 16.36 12.55
CA ARG A 89 -19.28 15.35 12.72
C ARG A 89 -19.34 14.38 11.56
N ALA A 90 -19.33 14.90 10.34
CA ALA A 90 -19.37 14.09 9.14
C ALA A 90 -18.14 13.17 9.10
N TRP A 91 -16.95 13.69 9.32
CA TRP A 91 -15.71 12.89 9.33
C TRP A 91 -15.73 11.76 10.36
N TRP A 92 -16.12 12.04 11.61
CA TRP A 92 -16.21 10.98 12.62
C TRP A 92 -17.25 9.91 12.28
N LYS A 93 -18.36 10.28 11.63
CA LYS A 93 -19.31 9.29 11.09
C LYS A 93 -18.65 8.37 10.06
N TYR A 94 -17.93 8.93 9.10
CA TYR A 94 -17.25 8.15 8.06
C TYR A 94 -16.18 7.24 8.63
N LEU A 95 -15.39 7.74 9.57
CA LEU A 95 -14.38 6.97 10.27
C LEU A 95 -15.01 5.81 11.05
N ALA A 96 -16.09 6.05 11.79
CA ALA A 96 -16.81 5.00 12.53
C ALA A 96 -17.31 3.88 11.60
N VAL A 97 -17.87 4.24 10.44
CA VAL A 97 -18.27 3.25 9.41
C VAL A 97 -17.07 2.49 8.88
N ALA A 98 -16.00 3.21 8.51
CA ALA A 98 -14.76 2.64 8.01
C ALA A 98 -14.20 1.59 8.99
N ALA A 99 -14.09 1.95 10.27
CA ALA A 99 -13.58 1.07 11.32
C ALA A 99 -14.42 -0.21 11.46
N SER A 100 -15.76 -0.11 11.49
CA SER A 100 -16.61 -1.31 11.57
C SER A 100 -16.54 -2.24 10.37
N ARG A 101 -16.02 -1.77 9.23
CA ARG A 101 -15.84 -2.58 8.03
C ARG A 101 -14.51 -3.33 8.03
N LEU A 102 -13.54 -2.93 8.86
CA LEU A 102 -12.19 -3.51 8.86
C LEU A 102 -12.20 -5.00 9.22
N SER A 103 -13.07 -5.44 10.14
CA SER A 103 -13.21 -6.87 10.50
C SER A 103 -13.80 -7.74 9.39
N PHE A 104 -14.44 -7.15 8.38
CA PHE A 104 -15.05 -7.85 7.25
C PHE A 104 -14.27 -7.69 5.96
N LEU A 105 -13.20 -6.91 5.98
CA LEU A 105 -12.50 -6.43 4.81
C LEU A 105 -11.97 -7.59 3.95
N GLY A 106 -11.40 -8.62 4.56
CA GLY A 106 -10.95 -9.81 3.83
C GLY A 106 -12.06 -10.53 3.09
N LYS A 107 -13.23 -10.66 3.71
CA LYS A 107 -14.42 -11.24 3.06
C LYS A 107 -14.91 -10.36 1.91
N ASP A 108 -15.00 -9.05 2.13
CA ASP A 108 -15.47 -8.09 1.14
C ASP A 108 -14.55 -8.07 -0.10
N ILE A 109 -13.23 -8.01 0.10
CA ILE A 109 -12.24 -8.07 -0.99
C ILE A 109 -12.40 -9.37 -1.75
N ARG A 110 -12.44 -10.54 -1.08
CA ARG A 110 -12.62 -11.83 -1.77
C ARG A 110 -13.89 -11.88 -2.61
N THR A 111 -15.01 -11.42 -2.07
CA THR A 111 -16.28 -11.39 -2.81
C THR A 111 -16.18 -10.49 -4.04
N GLN A 112 -15.61 -9.29 -3.89
CA GLN A 112 -15.51 -8.32 -4.98
C GLN A 112 -14.50 -8.74 -6.06
N VAL A 113 -13.34 -9.29 -5.65
CA VAL A 113 -12.35 -9.82 -6.57
C VAL A 113 -12.95 -10.95 -7.39
N ARG A 114 -13.64 -11.92 -6.77
CA ARG A 114 -14.31 -13.00 -7.52
C ARG A 114 -15.32 -12.46 -8.54
N SER A 115 -16.10 -11.43 -8.18
CA SER A 115 -17.01 -10.79 -9.13
C SER A 115 -16.25 -10.20 -10.32
N VAL A 116 -15.18 -9.46 -10.06
CA VAL A 116 -14.32 -8.90 -11.12
C VAL A 116 -13.67 -10.00 -11.96
N SER A 117 -13.17 -11.08 -11.35
CA SER A 117 -12.56 -12.23 -12.04
C SER A 117 -13.57 -12.93 -12.96
N MET A 118 -14.81 -13.14 -12.50
CA MET A 118 -15.88 -13.74 -13.29
C MET A 118 -16.26 -12.89 -14.50
N VAL A 119 -16.46 -11.58 -14.29
CA VAL A 119 -16.77 -10.64 -15.38
C VAL A 119 -15.63 -10.59 -16.39
N THR A 120 -14.39 -10.47 -15.91
CA THR A 120 -13.18 -10.45 -16.77
C THR A 120 -13.04 -11.73 -17.59
N SER A 121 -13.39 -12.88 -17.01
CA SER A 121 -13.37 -14.17 -17.72
C SER A 121 -14.48 -14.25 -18.77
N ALA A 122 -15.67 -13.73 -18.48
CA ALA A 122 -16.80 -13.69 -19.41
C ALA A 122 -16.59 -12.69 -20.56
N MET A 123 -15.88 -11.59 -20.33
CA MET A 123 -15.59 -10.57 -21.34
C MET A 123 -14.85 -11.10 -22.57
N SER A 124 -14.01 -12.14 -22.40
CA SER A 124 -13.35 -12.80 -23.54
C SER A 124 -14.31 -13.53 -24.51
N ALA A 125 -15.61 -13.57 -24.21
CA ALA A 125 -16.64 -14.16 -25.08
C ALA A 125 -17.59 -13.13 -25.73
N ASP A 126 -17.96 -12.03 -25.05
CA ASP A 126 -18.93 -11.02 -25.51
C ASP A 126 -18.52 -9.60 -25.03
N GLY A 127 -17.69 -8.91 -25.82
CA GLY A 127 -16.87 -7.77 -25.34
C GLY A 127 -17.57 -6.48 -24.91
N LEU A 128 -18.84 -6.22 -25.27
CA LEU A 128 -19.49 -4.91 -24.98
C LEU A 128 -20.32 -4.87 -23.68
N THR A 129 -21.04 -5.95 -23.35
CA THR A 129 -21.86 -6.02 -22.13
C THR A 129 -21.01 -6.10 -20.88
N GLY A 130 -19.85 -6.73 -20.95
CA GLY A 130 -18.97 -6.88 -19.80
C GLY A 130 -18.30 -5.60 -19.31
N ILE A 131 -18.18 -4.54 -20.13
CA ILE A 131 -17.58 -3.26 -19.69
C ILE A 131 -18.46 -2.56 -18.66
N ALA A 132 -19.77 -2.49 -18.91
CA ALA A 132 -20.72 -1.86 -17.97
C ALA A 132 -20.79 -2.64 -16.65
N GLU A 133 -20.88 -3.96 -16.75
CA GLU A 133 -20.88 -4.87 -15.60
C GLU A 133 -19.56 -4.77 -14.81
N LEU A 134 -18.42 -4.68 -15.49
CA LEU A 134 -17.13 -4.50 -14.85
C LEU A 134 -17.08 -3.17 -14.08
N SER A 135 -17.55 -2.08 -14.67
CA SER A 135 -17.62 -0.77 -14.01
C SER A 135 -18.46 -0.80 -12.72
N GLU A 136 -19.60 -1.48 -12.74
CA GLU A 136 -20.45 -1.66 -11.55
C GLU A 136 -19.76 -2.48 -10.44
N ASN A 137 -18.93 -3.45 -10.81
CA ASN A 137 -18.20 -4.30 -9.86
C ASN A 137 -16.88 -3.68 -9.35
N VAL A 138 -16.21 -2.85 -10.16
CA VAL A 138 -14.93 -2.22 -9.81
C VAL A 138 -15.09 -1.12 -8.77
N GLU A 139 -16.19 -0.39 -8.79
CA GLU A 139 -16.38 0.72 -7.86
C GLU A 139 -16.49 0.28 -6.37
N PRO A 140 -17.26 -0.78 -6.02
CA PRO A 140 -17.19 -1.38 -4.69
C PRO A 140 -15.78 -1.86 -4.31
N LEU A 141 -15.06 -2.49 -5.25
CA LEU A 141 -13.69 -2.95 -5.03
C LEU A 141 -12.73 -1.80 -4.73
N LYS A 142 -12.83 -0.71 -5.49
CA LYS A 142 -12.03 0.51 -5.30
C LYS A 142 -12.20 1.07 -3.90
N ARG A 143 -13.43 1.07 -3.39
CA ARG A 143 -13.73 1.53 -2.02
C ARG A 143 -13.10 0.64 -0.96
N THR A 144 -13.22 -0.67 -1.12
CA THR A 144 -12.68 -1.63 -0.17
C THR A 144 -11.15 -1.61 -0.16
N ILE A 145 -10.51 -1.50 -1.32
CA ILE A 145 -9.04 -1.39 -1.42
C ILE A 145 -8.55 -0.04 -0.91
N GLY A 146 -9.23 1.07 -1.21
CA GLY A 146 -8.88 2.38 -0.63
C GLY A 146 -8.99 2.39 0.90
N LEU A 147 -10.00 1.69 1.44
CA LEU A 147 -10.13 1.48 2.89
C LEU A 147 -8.99 0.61 3.45
N LEU A 148 -8.63 -0.49 2.78
CA LEU A 148 -7.49 -1.32 3.16
C LEU A 148 -6.21 -0.48 3.18
N ALA A 149 -5.89 0.21 2.09
CA ALA A 149 -4.69 1.02 1.96
C ALA A 149 -4.61 2.12 3.02
N THR A 150 -5.73 2.75 3.36
CA THR A 150 -5.81 3.75 4.43
C THR A 150 -5.62 3.11 5.81
N SER A 151 -6.27 1.97 6.07
CA SER A 151 -6.18 1.25 7.34
C SER A 151 -4.78 0.69 7.62
N VAL A 152 -4.09 0.28 6.56
CA VAL A 152 -2.68 -0.10 6.64
C VAL A 152 -1.90 1.07 7.22
N VAL A 153 -2.01 2.28 6.64
CA VAL A 153 -1.31 3.48 7.13
C VAL A 153 -1.69 3.85 8.57
N TRP A 154 -2.90 3.52 9.02
CA TRP A 154 -3.31 3.66 10.44
C TRP A 154 -2.61 2.67 11.38
N GLY A 155 -1.86 1.72 10.85
CA GLY A 155 -1.22 0.65 11.59
C GLY A 155 -2.14 -0.53 11.89
N CYS A 156 -3.29 -0.65 11.22
CA CYS A 156 -4.21 -1.77 11.38
C CYS A 156 -3.76 -2.97 10.52
N LEU A 157 -2.53 -3.45 10.73
CA LEU A 157 -1.93 -4.51 9.90
C LEU A 157 -2.63 -5.87 10.04
N SER A 158 -3.50 -6.05 11.04
CA SER A 158 -4.34 -7.24 11.17
C SER A 158 -5.32 -7.42 10.00
N ALA A 159 -5.58 -6.35 9.24
CA ALA A 159 -6.37 -6.41 8.00
C ALA A 159 -5.59 -6.96 6.80
N CYS A 160 -4.28 -7.18 6.93
CA CYS A 160 -3.39 -7.72 5.90
C CYS A 160 -3.08 -9.19 6.14
N ASP A 161 -4.11 -10.01 6.30
CA ASP A 161 -3.97 -11.46 6.47
C ASP A 161 -3.67 -12.19 5.15
N GLU A 162 -3.44 -13.50 5.25
CA GLU A 162 -3.12 -14.38 4.12
C GLU A 162 -4.28 -14.46 3.12
N ASP A 163 -5.53 -14.47 3.58
CA ASP A 163 -6.69 -14.47 2.69
C ASP A 163 -6.77 -13.19 1.84
N VAL A 164 -6.51 -12.03 2.46
CA VAL A 164 -6.46 -10.73 1.77
C VAL A 164 -5.32 -10.75 0.77
N MET A 165 -4.15 -11.26 1.16
CA MET A 165 -3.02 -11.42 0.25
C MET A 165 -3.41 -12.25 -0.98
N HIS A 166 -4.08 -13.39 -0.80
CA HIS A 166 -4.53 -14.23 -1.91
C HIS A 166 -5.53 -13.52 -2.81
N ALA A 167 -6.50 -12.82 -2.24
CA ALA A 167 -7.48 -12.07 -3.02
C ALA A 167 -6.82 -10.94 -3.83
N LEU A 168 -5.86 -10.22 -3.24
CA LEU A 168 -5.11 -9.18 -3.95
C LEU A 168 -4.22 -9.77 -5.05
N ASN A 169 -3.63 -10.95 -4.83
CA ASN A 169 -2.86 -11.64 -5.88
C ASN A 169 -3.76 -12.08 -7.04
N GLU A 170 -4.95 -12.62 -6.77
CA GLU A 170 -5.94 -12.95 -7.80
C GLU A 170 -6.33 -11.69 -8.59
N LEU A 171 -6.61 -10.59 -7.90
CA LEU A 171 -6.94 -9.32 -8.54
C LEU A 171 -5.78 -8.82 -9.43
N CYS A 172 -4.55 -8.91 -8.94
CA CYS A 172 -3.38 -8.51 -9.72
C CYS A 172 -3.21 -9.45 -10.92
N ALA A 173 -3.39 -10.76 -10.77
CA ALA A 173 -3.34 -11.70 -11.90
C ALA A 173 -4.37 -11.35 -12.98
N CYS A 174 -5.61 -11.02 -12.60
CA CYS A 174 -6.62 -10.54 -13.55
C CYS A 174 -6.20 -9.23 -14.22
N THR A 175 -5.71 -8.27 -13.42
CA THR A 175 -5.39 -6.91 -13.88
C THR A 175 -4.17 -6.89 -14.80
N TYR A 176 -3.17 -7.74 -14.56
CA TYR A 176 -1.89 -7.76 -15.27
C TYR A 176 -1.76 -8.91 -16.30
N SER A 177 -2.82 -9.68 -16.57
CA SER A 177 -2.78 -10.76 -17.57
C SER A 177 -2.57 -10.26 -19.01
N ASP A 178 -1.86 -11.00 -19.87
CA ASP A 178 -1.52 -10.62 -21.26
C ASP A 178 -2.73 -10.49 -22.23
N LYS A 179 -3.97 -10.40 -21.74
CA LYS A 179 -5.16 -10.29 -22.59
C LYS A 179 -5.30 -8.86 -23.16
N PRO A 180 -5.15 -8.66 -24.49
CA PRO A 180 -5.14 -7.35 -25.13
C PRO A 180 -6.51 -6.66 -25.16
N GLU A 181 -7.58 -7.36 -24.82
CA GLU A 181 -8.97 -6.85 -24.80
C GLU A 181 -9.28 -6.00 -23.55
N LEU A 182 -8.30 -5.85 -22.64
CA LEU A 182 -8.42 -5.13 -21.38
C LEU A 182 -7.71 -3.76 -21.42
N GLU A 183 -7.97 -2.93 -22.44
CA GLU A 183 -7.74 -1.47 -22.33
C GLU A 183 -8.38 -0.90 -21.04
N THR A 184 -9.44 -1.54 -20.56
CA THR A 184 -10.08 -1.27 -19.26
C THR A 184 -9.18 -1.62 -18.06
N ALA A 185 -8.33 -2.64 -18.13
CA ALA A 185 -7.33 -2.90 -17.08
C ALA A 185 -6.28 -1.80 -17.05
N GLU A 186 -5.89 -1.23 -18.19
CA GLU A 186 -4.97 -0.09 -18.24
C GLU A 186 -5.58 1.17 -17.60
N GLN A 187 -6.89 1.39 -17.77
CA GLN A 187 -7.63 2.42 -17.02
C GLN A 187 -7.69 2.14 -15.51
N ILE A 188 -7.81 0.87 -15.10
CA ILE A 188 -7.76 0.48 -13.70
C ILE A 188 -6.35 0.69 -13.13
N LEU A 189 -5.31 0.35 -13.88
CA LEU A 189 -3.89 0.44 -13.50
C LEU A 189 -3.35 1.87 -13.46
N SER A 190 -3.80 2.73 -14.37
CA SER A 190 -3.48 4.16 -14.36
C SER A 190 -4.22 4.94 -13.27
N SER A 191 -5.20 4.30 -12.61
CA SER A 191 -5.95 4.88 -11.50
C SER A 191 -5.27 4.66 -10.14
N SER A 192 -5.73 5.39 -9.13
CA SER A 192 -5.33 5.18 -7.73
C SER A 192 -5.49 3.73 -7.26
N LEU A 193 -6.43 2.98 -7.85
CA LEU A 193 -6.72 1.60 -7.46
C LEU A 193 -5.53 0.67 -7.72
N GLY A 194 -4.85 0.81 -8.87
CA GLY A 194 -3.66 0.01 -9.18
C GLY A 194 -2.55 0.25 -8.14
N LEU A 195 -2.35 1.51 -7.77
CA LEU A 195 -1.35 1.91 -6.79
C LEU A 195 -1.69 1.43 -5.37
N GLU A 196 -2.93 1.63 -4.92
CA GLU A 196 -3.43 1.19 -3.62
C GLU A 196 -3.39 -0.34 -3.50
N THR A 197 -3.81 -1.07 -4.55
CA THR A 197 -3.76 -2.54 -4.62
C THR A 197 -2.32 -3.01 -4.47
N SER A 198 -1.40 -2.46 -5.27
CA SER A 198 0.01 -2.85 -5.28
C SER A 198 0.69 -2.54 -3.94
N PHE A 199 0.36 -1.40 -3.33
CA PHE A 199 0.81 -1.05 -1.99
C PHE A 199 0.34 -2.06 -0.94
N CYS A 200 -0.95 -2.41 -0.95
CA CYS A 200 -1.51 -3.40 -0.04
C CYS A 200 -0.89 -4.79 -0.25
N SER A 201 -0.72 -5.22 -1.50
CA SER A 201 -0.06 -6.49 -1.84
C SER A 201 1.36 -6.55 -1.30
N ALA A 202 2.14 -5.46 -1.42
CA ALA A 202 3.49 -5.38 -0.87
C ALA A 202 3.48 -5.51 0.65
N ILE A 203 2.59 -4.79 1.34
CA ILE A 203 2.48 -4.87 2.81
C ILE A 203 2.03 -6.26 3.26
N CYS A 204 1.01 -6.85 2.64
CA CYS A 204 0.57 -8.23 2.93
C CYS A 204 1.72 -9.22 2.71
N ALA A 205 2.47 -9.07 1.63
CA ALA A 205 3.62 -9.92 1.35
C ALA A 205 4.73 -9.79 2.40
N ILE A 206 5.00 -8.60 2.93
CA ILE A 206 5.99 -8.39 3.99
C ILE A 206 5.48 -8.88 5.36
N GLN A 207 4.18 -8.78 5.61
CA GLN A 207 3.55 -9.19 6.87
C GLN A 207 3.44 -10.72 7.01
N ASN A 208 2.82 -11.39 6.04
CA ASN A 208 2.47 -12.82 6.14
C ASN A 208 3.68 -13.74 6.03
N SER A 209 4.71 -13.27 5.36
CA SER A 209 5.97 -13.99 5.16
C SER A 209 6.79 -14.23 6.44
N ARG A 210 6.34 -13.72 7.59
CA ARG A 210 6.94 -13.95 8.91
C ARG A 210 6.23 -15.05 9.71
N GLY A 211 4.97 -15.34 9.40
CA GLY A 211 4.12 -16.26 10.16
C GLY A 211 4.28 -17.72 9.75
N SER A 212 4.62 -17.98 8.49
CA SER A 212 4.76 -19.32 7.94
C SER A 212 6.15 -19.89 8.27
N GLN A 213 6.34 -20.44 9.47
CA GLN A 213 7.44 -21.38 9.65
C GLN A 213 7.13 -22.61 8.79
N PRO A 214 8.03 -23.02 7.87
CA PRO A 214 7.84 -24.28 7.18
C PRO A 214 7.77 -25.37 8.24
N ASP A 215 6.67 -26.12 8.26
CA ASP A 215 6.46 -27.19 9.22
C ASP A 215 7.61 -28.19 9.05
N PRO A 216 8.53 -28.31 10.02
CA PRO A 216 9.80 -29.02 9.81
C PRO A 216 9.62 -30.53 9.61
N GLU A 217 8.40 -31.05 9.80
CA GLU A 217 8.03 -32.47 9.69
C GLU A 217 6.96 -32.73 8.62
N GLY A 218 6.60 -31.74 7.79
CA GLY A 218 5.68 -31.94 6.67
C GLY A 218 6.31 -32.78 5.56
N ASP A 219 5.86 -34.03 5.41
CA ASP A 219 6.29 -34.95 4.36
C ASP A 219 6.30 -34.27 2.96
N LEU A 220 7.44 -34.37 2.27
CA LEU A 220 7.74 -33.79 0.96
C LEU A 220 6.89 -34.32 -0.22
N ASP A 221 5.80 -35.03 0.06
CA ASP A 221 5.00 -35.77 -0.93
C ASP A 221 3.59 -35.15 -1.16
N GLN A 222 3.32 -33.93 -0.68
CA GLN A 222 2.06 -33.25 -1.02
C GLN A 222 2.15 -32.56 -2.39
N ASP A 223 1.80 -33.32 -3.44
CA ASP A 223 1.59 -32.86 -4.83
C ASP A 223 0.51 -31.76 -5.00
N GLY A 224 -0.10 -31.27 -3.90
CA GLY A 224 -1.21 -30.31 -3.91
C GLY A 224 -0.83 -28.83 -3.94
N ASP A 225 0.39 -28.46 -3.53
CA ASP A 225 0.82 -27.05 -3.44
C ASP A 225 1.36 -26.48 -4.77
N HIS A 226 1.45 -27.32 -5.82
CA HIS A 226 2.01 -26.92 -7.11
C HIS A 226 1.15 -25.90 -7.87
N GLU A 227 -0.19 -25.99 -7.82
CA GLU A 227 -1.07 -25.06 -8.55
C GLU A 227 -0.96 -23.62 -8.03
N GLN A 228 -0.80 -23.44 -6.72
CA GLN A 228 -0.74 -22.11 -6.10
C GLN A 228 0.63 -21.45 -6.28
N ASP A 229 1.69 -22.26 -6.40
CA ASP A 229 3.01 -21.79 -6.79
C ASP A 229 3.09 -21.44 -8.28
N GLU A 230 2.43 -22.20 -9.16
CA GLU A 230 2.33 -21.87 -10.59
C GLU A 230 1.59 -20.54 -10.84
N LEU A 231 0.44 -20.32 -10.19
CA LEU A 231 -0.30 -19.05 -10.26
C LEU A 231 0.52 -17.84 -9.81
N ASN A 232 1.39 -18.00 -8.81
CA ASN A 232 2.27 -16.93 -8.30
C ASN A 232 3.45 -16.63 -9.24
N ILE A 233 3.96 -17.63 -9.95
CA ILE A 233 5.05 -17.51 -10.91
C ILE A 233 4.55 -16.82 -12.19
N ASP A 234 3.41 -17.25 -12.74
CA ASP A 234 2.81 -16.66 -13.95
C ASP A 234 2.44 -15.19 -13.76
N PHE A 235 1.91 -14.82 -12.59
CA PHE A 235 1.63 -13.42 -12.26
C PHE A 235 2.90 -12.55 -12.31
N THR A 236 3.98 -13.04 -11.73
CA THR A 236 5.25 -12.31 -11.63
C THR A 236 5.84 -12.07 -13.02
N ASP A 237 5.76 -13.07 -13.90
CA ASP A 237 6.22 -12.96 -15.28
C ASP A 237 5.37 -11.99 -16.11
N ASN A 238 4.05 -12.02 -15.98
CA ASN A 238 3.16 -11.10 -16.70
C ASN A 238 3.33 -9.65 -16.22
N ALA A 239 3.45 -9.42 -14.90
CA ALA A 239 3.70 -8.09 -14.36
C ALA A 239 5.03 -7.51 -14.85
N MET A 240 6.08 -8.32 -14.94
CA MET A 240 7.39 -7.91 -15.47
C MET A 240 7.39 -7.72 -16.99
N ARG A 241 6.62 -8.49 -17.76
CA ARG A 241 6.49 -8.25 -19.21
C ARG A 241 5.78 -6.94 -19.49
N ARG A 242 4.64 -6.71 -18.85
CA ARG A 242 3.91 -5.43 -18.96
C ARG A 242 4.75 -4.23 -18.53
N TYR A 243 5.64 -4.42 -17.56
CA TYR A 243 6.61 -3.40 -17.17
C TYR A 243 7.60 -3.01 -18.28
N LEU A 244 7.93 -3.94 -19.18
CA LEU A 244 8.82 -3.67 -20.30
C LEU A 244 8.09 -3.15 -21.52
N ASP A 245 6.87 -3.62 -21.74
CA ASP A 245 6.00 -3.13 -22.82
C ASP A 245 5.54 -1.68 -22.56
N THR A 246 5.56 -1.23 -21.30
CA THR A 246 5.36 0.18 -20.96
C THR A 246 6.59 0.99 -21.38
N SER A 247 6.54 1.58 -22.58
CA SER A 247 7.62 2.42 -23.07
C SER A 247 7.82 3.64 -22.15
N TRP A 248 9.02 3.75 -21.59
CA TRP A 248 9.41 4.84 -20.67
C TRP A 248 9.44 6.21 -21.34
N ASP A 249 9.55 6.25 -22.67
CA ASP A 249 9.65 7.49 -23.45
C ASP A 249 8.34 8.29 -23.52
N ASN A 250 7.21 7.73 -23.05
CA ASN A 250 5.92 8.41 -23.05
C ASN A 250 5.52 8.83 -21.62
N ASN A 251 5.49 10.15 -21.40
CA ASN A 251 5.00 10.87 -20.21
C ASN A 251 3.61 10.45 -19.68
N THR A 252 2.91 9.55 -20.36
CA THR A 252 1.56 9.08 -20.05
C THR A 252 1.52 8.11 -18.85
N TYR A 253 2.65 7.52 -18.45
CA TYR A 253 2.67 6.36 -17.54
C TYR A 253 3.20 6.59 -16.11
N GLY A 254 3.39 7.84 -15.69
CA GLY A 254 3.91 8.19 -14.35
C GLY A 254 3.18 7.54 -13.16
N ASN A 255 1.92 7.10 -13.33
CA ASN A 255 1.14 6.41 -12.28
C ASN A 255 1.30 4.88 -12.28
N ILE A 256 1.66 4.27 -13.41
CA ILE A 256 1.76 2.81 -13.52
C ILE A 256 3.08 2.32 -12.92
N LEU A 257 4.16 3.05 -13.17
CA LEU A 257 5.50 2.70 -12.74
C LEU A 257 5.60 2.45 -11.21
N PRO A 258 5.10 3.34 -10.32
CA PRO A 258 5.10 3.06 -8.88
C PRO A 258 4.25 1.84 -8.48
N SER A 259 3.15 1.59 -9.19
CA SER A 259 2.31 0.40 -8.94
C SER A 259 3.08 -0.88 -9.23
N ILE A 260 3.75 -0.97 -10.38
CA ILE A 260 4.55 -2.14 -10.73
C ILE A 260 5.76 -2.29 -9.79
N ALA A 261 6.43 -1.19 -9.44
CA ALA A 261 7.53 -1.22 -8.47
C ALA A 261 7.09 -1.84 -7.14
N LEU A 262 5.89 -1.50 -6.63
CA LEU A 262 5.35 -2.09 -5.41
C LEU A 262 4.99 -3.58 -5.57
N LEU A 263 4.51 -4.01 -6.74
CA LEU A 263 4.30 -5.44 -7.00
C LEU A 263 5.61 -6.21 -7.02
N LEU A 264 6.66 -5.65 -7.62
CA LEU A 264 7.99 -6.25 -7.61
C LEU A 264 8.58 -6.27 -6.19
N CYS A 265 8.26 -5.28 -5.35
CA CYS A 265 8.54 -5.35 -3.91
C CYS A 265 7.80 -6.54 -3.25
N ALA A 266 6.51 -6.75 -3.55
CA ALA A 266 5.74 -7.88 -3.02
C ALA A 266 6.33 -9.24 -3.47
N VAL A 267 6.78 -9.34 -4.72
CA VAL A 267 7.48 -10.51 -5.26
C VAL A 267 8.79 -10.75 -4.50
N ALA A 268 9.63 -9.72 -4.39
CA ALA A 268 10.92 -9.81 -3.71
C ALA A 268 10.75 -10.26 -2.23
N ALA A 269 9.79 -9.66 -1.52
CA ALA A 269 9.48 -10.02 -0.13
C ALA A 269 9.10 -11.50 0.02
N ARG A 270 8.22 -12.02 -0.84
CA ARG A 270 7.79 -13.44 -0.82
C ARG A 270 8.95 -14.38 -1.10
N VAL A 271 9.74 -14.10 -2.13
CA VAL A 271 10.86 -14.96 -2.53
C VAL A 271 11.95 -14.99 -1.46
N CYS A 272 12.22 -13.87 -0.79
CA CYS A 272 13.21 -13.81 0.28
C CYS A 272 12.84 -14.70 1.46
N LEU A 273 11.60 -14.58 1.92
CA LEU A 273 11.18 -15.17 3.19
C LEU A 273 10.78 -16.64 3.10
N ARG A 274 10.41 -17.14 1.92
CA ARG A 274 10.29 -18.58 1.66
C ARG A 274 11.60 -19.34 1.86
N GLN A 275 12.75 -18.69 1.67
CA GLN A 275 14.04 -19.36 1.67
C GLN A 275 14.73 -19.38 3.03
N ASP A 276 14.58 -18.32 3.84
CA ASP A 276 15.09 -18.29 5.21
C ASP A 276 14.38 -17.23 6.07
N PRO A 277 13.32 -17.59 6.81
CA PRO A 277 12.57 -16.65 7.64
C PRO A 277 13.36 -16.14 8.86
N LYS A 278 14.51 -16.75 9.18
CA LYS A 278 15.40 -16.34 10.29
C LYS A 278 16.65 -15.59 9.80
N ALA A 279 16.82 -15.40 8.50
CA ALA A 279 18.01 -14.78 7.95
C ALA A 279 18.15 -13.31 8.39
N GLU A 280 19.40 -12.90 8.61
CA GLU A 280 19.86 -11.50 8.57
C GLU A 280 19.36 -10.74 7.31
N ASN A 281 18.95 -11.49 6.28
CA ASN A 281 18.50 -11.01 4.98
C ASN A 281 16.99 -10.73 4.90
N ALA A 282 16.20 -11.04 5.96
CA ALA A 282 14.77 -10.76 5.98
C ALA A 282 14.48 -9.27 5.74
N PRO A 283 13.42 -8.92 5.00
CA PRO A 283 13.02 -7.53 4.85
C PRO A 283 12.56 -6.91 6.18
N PRO A 284 12.58 -5.56 6.29
CA PRO A 284 12.18 -4.88 7.51
C PRO A 284 10.72 -5.21 7.84
N PRO A 285 10.37 -5.30 9.13
CA PRO A 285 8.98 -5.43 9.53
C PRO A 285 8.17 -4.24 9.01
N PRO A 286 6.91 -4.42 8.58
CA PRO A 286 6.07 -3.29 8.22
C PRO A 286 6.01 -2.28 9.38
N GLU A 287 5.86 -2.75 10.63
CA GLU A 287 5.82 -1.89 11.83
C GLU A 287 7.07 -1.03 12.05
N ASN A 288 8.20 -1.34 11.41
CA ASN A 288 9.42 -0.56 11.54
C ASN A 288 9.60 0.52 10.48
N ILE A 289 8.86 0.49 9.37
CA ILE A 289 9.05 1.46 8.28
C ILE A 289 8.64 2.87 8.78
N PRO A 290 9.40 3.95 8.53
CA PRO A 290 9.31 5.26 9.20
C PRO A 290 7.94 5.93 9.24
N PHE A 291 7.04 5.63 8.31
CA PHE A 291 5.69 6.17 8.36
C PHE A 291 4.76 5.37 9.29
N PHE A 292 5.05 4.08 9.53
CA PHE A 292 4.56 3.34 10.69
C PHE A 292 5.40 3.59 11.94
N SER A 293 6.48 4.34 11.86
CA SER A 293 7.41 4.56 12.99
C SER A 293 7.93 5.99 13.07
N GLN A 294 7.05 6.99 13.04
CA GLN A 294 7.38 8.29 13.59
C GLN A 294 7.46 8.18 15.12
N ALA A 295 8.61 7.70 15.60
CA ALA A 295 9.24 8.38 16.71
C ALA A 295 9.32 9.85 16.28
N ARG A 296 8.39 10.68 16.77
CA ARG A 296 8.70 12.09 16.91
C ARG A 296 9.99 12.09 17.71
N ARG A 297 11.15 12.30 17.07
CA ARG A 297 12.19 13.01 17.79
C ARG A 297 11.47 14.27 18.22
N GLN A 298 11.15 14.37 19.52
CA GLN A 298 10.95 15.69 20.07
C GLN A 298 12.19 16.46 19.60
N PRO A 299 12.03 17.53 18.81
CA PRO A 299 13.18 18.32 18.43
C PRO A 299 13.91 18.62 19.73
N SER A 300 15.17 18.22 19.81
CA SER A 300 15.99 18.66 20.93
C SER A 300 15.85 20.18 20.99
N PRO A 301 15.78 20.82 22.16
CA PRO A 301 15.77 22.28 22.23
C PRO A 301 16.95 22.93 21.48
N ASP A 302 17.98 22.15 21.15
CA ASP A 302 19.14 22.55 20.36
C ASP A 302 19.04 22.27 18.84
N ASP A 303 18.01 21.54 18.38
CA ASP A 303 17.80 21.27 16.96
C ASP A 303 17.28 22.53 16.26
N GLN A 304 18.07 23.08 15.34
CA GLN A 304 17.63 24.17 14.48
C GLN A 304 16.40 23.72 13.69
N ALA A 305 15.37 24.57 13.65
CA ALA A 305 14.11 24.29 12.96
C ALA A 305 14.39 23.87 11.50
N PRO A 306 13.92 22.70 11.04
CA PRO A 306 14.17 22.24 9.68
C PRO A 306 13.56 23.23 8.68
N THR A 307 14.40 23.81 7.83
CA THR A 307 14.07 24.90 6.90
C THR A 307 13.31 24.45 5.65
N VAL A 308 12.53 23.35 5.71
CA VAL A 308 11.81 22.84 4.53
C VAL A 308 10.31 22.79 4.79
N VAL A 309 9.58 23.66 4.09
CA VAL A 309 8.14 23.98 4.19
C VAL A 309 7.22 22.86 3.68
N THR A 310 7.69 21.62 3.52
CA THR A 310 6.87 20.50 3.02
C THR A 310 6.41 19.49 4.09
N SER A 311 6.81 19.63 5.37
CA SER A 311 6.66 18.54 6.35
C SER A 311 5.22 18.25 6.82
N GLY A 312 4.29 19.21 6.75
CA GLY A 312 2.95 19.02 7.33
C GLY A 312 2.09 17.94 6.67
N LEU A 313 2.19 17.76 5.34
CA LEU A 313 1.42 16.76 4.60
C LEU A 313 2.01 15.36 4.71
N ALA A 314 3.34 15.24 4.69
CA ALA A 314 4.02 13.97 4.91
C ALA A 314 3.67 13.40 6.30
N GLU A 315 3.56 14.25 7.31
CA GLU A 315 3.21 13.87 8.68
C GLU A 315 1.72 13.56 8.90
N SER A 316 0.84 13.96 7.97
CA SER A 316 -0.61 13.73 8.11
C SER A 316 -0.97 12.26 7.89
N ILE A 317 -1.96 11.75 8.63
CA ILE A 317 -2.51 10.40 8.41
C ILE A 317 -3.56 10.52 7.30
N PRO A 318 -3.59 9.63 6.29
CA PRO A 318 -4.64 9.66 5.30
C PRO A 318 -6.00 9.39 5.95
N LEU A 319 -7.02 10.13 5.50
CA LEU A 319 -8.40 9.98 5.97
C LEU A 319 -9.27 9.51 4.80
N PRO A 320 -10.20 8.56 5.00
CA PRO A 320 -11.03 8.03 3.93
C PRO A 320 -11.94 9.14 3.37
N THR A 321 -11.98 9.33 2.06
CA THR A 321 -12.77 10.43 1.49
C THR A 321 -14.26 10.20 1.74
N ALA A 322 -14.91 11.23 2.28
CA ALA A 322 -16.35 11.30 2.37
C ALA A 322 -16.96 11.66 0.99
N THR A 323 -17.55 10.72 0.26
CA THR A 323 -18.51 11.09 -0.79
C THR A 323 -19.93 10.87 -0.29
N ARG A 324 -20.76 11.88 -0.53
CA ARG A 324 -22.20 11.80 -0.30
C ARG A 324 -22.77 11.06 -1.49
N VAL A 325 -23.09 9.78 -1.35
CA VAL A 325 -23.77 9.04 -2.42
C VAL A 325 -25.17 9.60 -2.54
N SER A 326 -25.59 9.89 -3.79
CA SER A 326 -26.99 10.20 -4.08
C SER A 326 -27.87 9.06 -3.58
N ARG A 327 -29.08 9.39 -3.14
CA ARG A 327 -30.04 8.53 -2.42
C ARG A 327 -30.63 7.38 -3.24
N ASP A 328 -30.00 7.01 -4.35
CA ASP A 328 -30.57 6.12 -5.34
C ASP A 328 -30.20 4.66 -5.01
N LYS A 329 -31.15 4.02 -4.32
CA LYS A 329 -31.38 2.57 -4.16
C LYS A 329 -30.47 1.79 -3.19
N GLU A 330 -31.08 1.46 -2.04
CA GLU A 330 -30.89 0.25 -1.19
C GLU A 330 -29.53 -0.03 -0.52
N GLY A 331 -28.52 0.83 -0.64
CA GLY A 331 -27.29 0.75 0.15
C GLY A 331 -27.27 1.68 1.39
N PRO A 332 -26.44 1.39 2.43
CA PRO A 332 -26.21 2.35 3.50
C PRO A 332 -25.68 3.68 2.92
N PRO A 333 -26.11 4.85 3.45
CA PRO A 333 -26.01 6.17 2.79
C PRO A 333 -24.60 6.77 2.65
N TYR A 334 -23.55 5.98 2.79
CA TYR A 334 -22.17 6.44 2.79
C TYR A 334 -21.30 5.47 1.97
N SER A 335 -20.67 5.96 0.90
CA SER A 335 -19.56 5.26 0.26
C SER A 335 -18.25 5.97 0.56
N LEU A 336 -17.18 5.19 0.65
CA LEU A 336 -15.82 5.66 0.93
C LEU A 336 -14.95 5.36 -0.30
N PRO A 337 -14.81 6.27 -1.28
CA PRO A 337 -13.90 6.07 -2.40
C PRO A 337 -12.43 6.14 -1.95
N ALA A 338 -11.55 5.65 -2.84
CA ALA A 338 -10.11 5.91 -2.80
C ALA A 338 -9.84 7.36 -2.40
N SER A 339 -9.06 7.55 -1.34
CA SER A 339 -8.95 8.87 -0.74
C SER A 339 -7.86 9.69 -1.42
N TRP A 340 -8.21 10.87 -1.93
CA TRP A 340 -7.23 11.84 -2.40
C TRP A 340 -6.16 12.13 -1.33
N PHE A 341 -6.53 12.01 -0.05
CA PHE A 341 -5.62 12.12 1.09
C PHE A 341 -4.57 11.01 1.12
N TRP A 342 -4.93 9.78 0.75
CA TRP A 342 -3.99 8.66 0.62
C TRP A 342 -2.99 8.91 -0.50
N GLU A 343 -3.44 9.36 -1.67
CA GLU A 343 -2.53 9.65 -2.79
C GLU A 343 -1.57 10.80 -2.46
N LEU A 344 -2.07 11.87 -1.82
CA LEU A 344 -1.23 12.95 -1.31
C LEU A 344 -0.20 12.44 -0.31
N TRP A 345 -0.63 11.62 0.64
CA TRP A 345 0.24 11.02 1.64
C TRP A 345 1.33 10.18 0.97
N TYR A 346 0.95 9.32 0.02
CA TYR A 346 1.88 8.48 -0.74
C TYR A 346 2.94 9.34 -1.42
N LYS A 347 2.51 10.34 -2.21
CA LYS A 347 3.42 11.27 -2.92
C LYS A 347 4.33 12.03 -1.95
N ALA A 348 3.80 12.52 -0.83
CA ALA A 348 4.58 13.23 0.18
C ALA A 348 5.64 12.33 0.83
N ARG A 349 5.30 11.07 1.13
CA ARG A 349 6.24 10.09 1.70
C ARG A 349 7.31 9.66 0.71
N THR A 350 6.95 9.41 -0.54
CA THR A 350 7.91 9.12 -1.60
C THR A 350 8.90 10.26 -1.79
N ARG A 351 8.41 11.51 -1.87
CA ARG A 351 9.28 12.69 -1.98
C ARG A 351 10.19 12.89 -0.78
N ALA A 352 9.68 12.68 0.44
CA ALA A 352 10.52 12.73 1.64
C ALA A 352 11.65 11.68 1.57
N LEU A 353 11.36 10.46 1.10
CA LEU A 353 12.37 9.42 0.94
C LEU A 353 13.40 9.75 -0.15
N ILE A 354 12.99 10.35 -1.26
CA ILE A 354 13.89 10.85 -2.32
C ILE A 354 14.83 11.93 -1.77
N ASN A 355 14.28 12.89 -1.03
CA ASN A 355 15.06 13.97 -0.43
C ASN A 355 16.10 13.46 0.55
N ASP A 356 15.78 12.39 1.29
CA ASP A 356 16.63 11.76 2.30
C ASP A 356 17.45 10.57 1.76
N ILE A 357 17.54 10.38 0.43
CA ILE A 357 18.14 9.17 -0.16
C ILE A 357 19.61 8.93 0.23
N ASP A 358 20.37 10.01 0.47
CA ASP A 358 21.78 10.00 0.87
C ASP A 358 22.00 10.09 2.39
N SER A 359 20.92 10.15 3.18
CA SER A 359 20.99 10.31 4.64
C SER A 359 21.29 9.04 5.42
N CYS A 360 21.24 7.87 4.78
CA CYS A 360 21.27 6.58 5.47
C CYS A 360 22.02 5.50 4.68
N VAL A 361 22.15 4.33 5.31
CA VAL A 361 22.65 3.12 4.66
C VAL A 361 21.46 2.30 4.19
N TRP A 362 21.49 1.88 2.95
CA TRP A 362 20.52 1.01 2.32
C TRP A 362 21.03 -0.44 2.30
N GLU A 363 20.08 -1.35 2.36
CA GLU A 363 20.26 -2.77 2.11
C GLU A 363 19.24 -3.19 1.06
N GLY A 364 19.46 -4.32 0.41
CA GLY A 364 18.48 -4.79 -0.54
C GLY A 364 18.69 -6.22 -0.99
N MET A 365 17.73 -6.69 -1.75
CA MET A 365 17.72 -8.02 -2.36
C MET A 365 17.37 -7.91 -3.83
N TYR A 366 17.68 -8.97 -4.57
CA TYR A 366 17.16 -9.17 -5.90
C TYR A 366 16.89 -10.66 -6.12
N THR A 367 15.92 -10.95 -6.98
CA THR A 367 15.46 -12.30 -7.27
C THR A 367 15.97 -12.74 -8.63
N TYR A 368 16.34 -14.00 -8.79
CA TYR A 368 16.68 -14.58 -10.10
C TYR A 368 15.61 -15.51 -10.62
N GLY A 369 15.62 -15.67 -11.95
CA GLY A 369 14.93 -16.77 -12.60
C GLY A 369 13.42 -16.65 -12.52
N LEU A 370 12.94 -15.40 -12.44
CA LEU A 370 11.51 -15.14 -12.53
C LEU A 370 11.00 -15.50 -13.93
N SER A 371 11.75 -15.17 -14.99
CA SER A 371 11.45 -15.66 -16.33
C SER A 371 11.39 -17.19 -16.33
N GLY A 372 10.25 -17.77 -16.73
CA GLY A 372 9.96 -19.23 -16.78
C GLY A 372 10.94 -20.12 -17.57
N ARG A 373 12.12 -19.60 -17.95
CA ARG A 373 13.26 -20.33 -18.51
C ARG A 373 14.13 -21.01 -17.45
N SER A 374 13.91 -20.77 -16.15
CA SER A 374 14.61 -21.53 -15.11
C SER A 374 14.10 -22.97 -15.08
N ARG A 375 14.78 -23.86 -15.81
CA ARG A 375 14.47 -25.30 -15.95
C ARG A 375 14.32 -26.08 -14.64
N ASN A 376 14.65 -25.48 -13.49
CA ASN A 376 14.62 -26.12 -12.19
C ASN A 376 13.63 -25.48 -11.20
N GLY A 377 12.78 -24.54 -11.62
CA GLY A 377 11.67 -23.97 -10.82
C GLY A 377 12.04 -23.23 -9.53
N ARG A 378 13.31 -23.24 -9.13
CA ARG A 378 13.78 -22.62 -7.89
C ARG A 378 14.38 -21.25 -8.21
N SER A 379 13.68 -20.19 -7.85
CA SER A 379 14.32 -18.89 -7.72
C SER A 379 15.45 -19.03 -6.70
N ARG A 380 16.64 -18.51 -7.01
CA ARG A 380 17.73 -18.41 -6.04
C ARG A 380 17.81 -16.96 -5.59
N ASN A 381 17.81 -16.73 -4.28
CA ASN A 381 18.23 -15.44 -3.76
C ASN A 381 19.73 -15.37 -3.80
N ASP A 382 20.25 -14.27 -4.33
CA ASP A 382 21.61 -13.90 -4.02
C ASP A 382 21.70 -13.36 -2.59
N PRO A 383 22.88 -13.44 -1.97
CA PRO A 383 23.12 -12.82 -0.68
C PRO A 383 22.74 -11.34 -0.68
N LEU A 384 22.26 -10.86 0.47
CA LEU A 384 21.80 -9.48 0.66
C LEU A 384 22.85 -8.47 0.17
N MET A 385 22.39 -7.49 -0.59
CA MET A 385 23.16 -6.31 -0.96
C MET A 385 23.28 -5.40 0.24
N ARG A 386 24.52 -5.02 0.58
CA ARG A 386 24.85 -4.29 1.80
C ARG A 386 25.74 -3.09 1.49
N HIS A 387 25.84 -2.22 2.49
CA HIS A 387 26.70 -1.03 2.47
C HIS A 387 26.37 -0.03 1.35
N ILE A 388 25.13 -0.03 0.85
CA ILE A 388 24.71 0.92 -0.17
C ILE A 388 24.52 2.28 0.50
N ARG A 389 25.44 3.21 0.26
CA ARG A 389 25.29 4.61 0.69
C ARG A 389 25.26 5.47 -0.56
N PHE A 390 24.07 5.97 -0.89
CA PHE A 390 23.92 6.90 -1.99
C PHE A 390 24.53 8.26 -1.62
N HIS A 391 25.12 8.90 -2.62
CA HIS A 391 25.56 10.28 -2.61
C HIS A 391 24.91 10.97 -3.80
N LYS A 392 24.31 12.14 -3.58
CA LYS A 392 23.81 12.98 -4.68
C LYS A 392 25.00 13.61 -5.40
N SER A 393 25.29 13.19 -6.63
CA SER A 393 26.41 13.72 -7.42
C SER A 393 26.03 15.01 -8.14
N SER A 394 24.77 15.16 -8.56
CA SER A 394 24.19 16.41 -9.03
C SER A 394 22.67 16.43 -8.81
N GLU A 395 22.09 17.62 -8.74
CA GLU A 395 20.66 17.82 -8.55
C GLU A 395 20.19 18.92 -9.50
N SER A 396 19.06 18.67 -10.16
CA SER A 396 18.35 19.59 -11.05
C SER A 396 16.88 19.67 -10.61
N ASP A 397 16.12 20.56 -11.23
CA ASP A 397 14.68 20.72 -10.91
C ASP A 397 13.84 19.47 -11.19
N HIS A 398 14.33 18.56 -12.04
CA HIS A 398 13.60 17.37 -12.48
C HIS A 398 14.26 16.05 -12.09
N GLN A 399 15.55 16.05 -11.75
CA GLN A 399 16.33 14.83 -11.61
C GLN A 399 17.45 14.97 -10.59
N ILE A 400 17.69 13.91 -9.82
CA ILE A 400 18.84 13.76 -8.91
C ILE A 400 19.72 12.63 -9.44
N GLU A 401 21.00 12.92 -9.67
CA GLU A 401 22.01 11.88 -9.94
C GLU A 401 22.53 11.31 -8.62
N ILE A 402 22.58 10.00 -8.51
CA ILE A 402 22.96 9.24 -7.32
C ILE A 402 24.09 8.25 -7.62
N VAL A 403 25.04 8.17 -6.69
CA VAL A 403 26.16 7.22 -6.76
C VAL A 403 26.34 6.53 -5.42
N ALA A 404 26.48 5.21 -5.42
CA ALA A 404 26.94 4.44 -4.28
C ALA A 404 28.16 3.60 -4.67
N SER A 405 29.20 3.65 -3.85
CA SER A 405 30.47 2.94 -4.09
C SER A 405 30.80 2.02 -2.90
N ALA A 406 31.69 1.05 -3.13
CA ALA A 406 32.05 0.03 -2.13
C ALA A 406 30.83 -0.75 -1.60
N CYS A 407 29.79 -0.90 -2.42
CA CYS A 407 28.66 -1.78 -2.12
C CYS A 407 29.12 -3.24 -2.20
N LYS A 408 28.42 -4.14 -1.52
CA LYS A 408 28.81 -5.56 -1.48
C LYS A 408 27.62 -6.50 -1.52
N ASP A 409 27.75 -7.59 -2.24
CA ASP A 409 26.82 -8.72 -2.23
C ASP A 409 27.57 -10.07 -2.29
N GLY A 410 26.86 -11.15 -2.66
CA GLY A 410 27.43 -12.49 -2.76
C GLY A 410 28.45 -12.69 -3.89
N ILE A 411 28.44 -11.85 -4.92
CA ILE A 411 29.36 -11.94 -6.07
C ILE A 411 30.64 -11.16 -5.79
N GLY A 412 30.53 -9.99 -5.14
CA GLY A 412 31.68 -9.17 -4.77
C GLY A 412 31.33 -7.72 -4.52
N GLU A 413 32.32 -6.85 -4.69
CA GLU A 413 32.13 -5.40 -4.61
C GLU A 413 31.56 -4.83 -5.90
N PHE A 414 30.63 -3.88 -5.77
CA PHE A 414 29.99 -3.21 -6.90
C PHE A 414 29.76 -1.72 -6.63
N THR A 415 29.49 -0.98 -7.71
CA THR A 415 28.99 0.40 -7.68
C THR A 415 27.58 0.47 -8.23
N LEU A 416 26.83 1.45 -7.76
CA LEU A 416 25.53 1.85 -8.30
C LEU A 416 25.66 3.30 -8.77
N GLU A 417 25.35 3.58 -10.03
CA GLU A 417 25.39 4.91 -10.62
C GLU A 417 24.11 5.14 -11.41
N GLY A 418 23.41 6.24 -11.21
CA GLY A 418 22.19 6.50 -11.96
C GLY A 418 21.42 7.70 -11.45
N SER A 419 20.13 7.74 -11.74
CA SER A 419 19.31 8.92 -11.51
C SER A 419 17.92 8.60 -10.96
N VAL A 420 17.37 9.57 -10.22
CA VAL A 420 15.98 9.58 -9.75
C VAL A 420 15.25 10.75 -10.41
N ASP A 421 14.15 10.47 -11.09
CA ASP A 421 13.25 11.48 -11.64
C ASP A 421 12.28 11.97 -10.54
N LEU A 422 12.22 13.29 -10.33
CA LEU A 422 11.48 13.92 -9.23
C LEU A 422 9.97 14.02 -9.47
N GLU A 423 9.53 13.95 -10.73
CA GLU A 423 8.13 14.05 -11.12
C GLU A 423 7.44 12.69 -11.05
N THR A 424 8.05 11.71 -11.70
CA THR A 424 7.56 10.32 -11.81
C THR A 424 7.99 9.43 -10.65
N CYS A 425 8.96 9.88 -9.84
CA CYS A 425 9.65 9.06 -8.83
C CYS A 425 10.39 7.86 -9.43
N GLY A 426 10.61 7.84 -10.74
CA GLY A 426 11.30 6.78 -11.46
C GLY A 426 12.78 6.73 -11.12
N VAL A 427 13.35 5.53 -11.16
CA VAL A 427 14.76 5.27 -10.85
C VAL A 427 15.39 4.46 -11.96
N MET A 428 16.53 4.93 -12.45
CA MET A 428 17.40 4.18 -13.34
C MET A 428 18.79 4.10 -12.72
N ILE A 429 19.28 2.89 -12.45
CA ILE A 429 20.58 2.67 -11.81
C ILE A 429 21.37 1.64 -12.60
N GLN A 430 22.62 1.94 -12.93
CA GLN A 430 23.57 0.97 -13.44
C GLN A 430 24.33 0.35 -12.27
N LYS A 431 24.19 -0.97 -12.10
CA LYS A 431 25.04 -1.77 -11.23
C LYS A 431 26.27 -2.24 -12.00
N ARG A 432 27.47 -2.02 -11.45
CA ARG A 432 28.74 -2.45 -12.05
C ARG A 432 29.61 -3.17 -11.03
N TYR A 433 30.02 -4.39 -11.35
CA TYR A 433 31.07 -5.07 -10.59
C TYR A 433 32.45 -4.66 -11.11
N THR A 434 33.41 -4.50 -10.20
CA THR A 434 34.79 -4.13 -10.54
C THR A 434 35.40 -5.13 -11.54
N GLY A 435 35.68 -4.68 -12.77
CA GLY A 435 36.28 -5.49 -13.83
C GLY A 435 35.39 -6.60 -14.41
N ARG A 436 34.06 -6.51 -14.25
CA ARG A 436 33.09 -7.54 -14.63
C ARG A 436 31.87 -6.96 -15.34
N HIS A 437 30.87 -7.81 -15.59
CA HIS A 437 29.57 -7.44 -16.15
C HIS A 437 28.81 -6.45 -15.25
N GLY A 438 27.86 -5.73 -15.86
CA GLY A 438 26.92 -4.87 -15.15
C GLY A 438 25.48 -5.23 -15.48
N PHE A 439 24.56 -4.61 -14.75
CA PHE A 439 23.12 -4.72 -14.95
C PHE A 439 22.50 -3.33 -14.90
N GLN A 440 21.50 -3.08 -15.72
CA GLN A 440 20.68 -1.89 -15.62
C GLN A 440 19.49 -2.20 -14.72
N TRP A 441 19.20 -1.33 -13.77
CA TRP A 441 18.07 -1.42 -12.86
C TRP A 441 17.10 -0.32 -13.22
N ARG A 442 15.83 -0.68 -13.34
CA ARG A 442 14.74 0.27 -13.58
C ARG A 442 13.70 0.04 -12.50
N GLY A 443 13.18 1.11 -11.90
CA GLY A 443 12.17 1.00 -10.85
C GLY A 443 11.60 2.35 -10.43
N ALA A 444 11.09 2.41 -9.21
CA ALA A 444 10.63 3.66 -8.61
C ALA A 444 11.03 3.74 -7.13
N VAL A 445 11.15 4.97 -6.65
CA VAL A 445 11.11 5.23 -5.21
C VAL A 445 9.65 5.17 -4.77
N THR A 446 9.41 4.46 -3.68
CA THR A 446 8.09 4.27 -3.06
C THR A 446 8.22 4.52 -1.55
N PRO A 447 7.12 4.63 -0.80
CA PRO A 447 7.21 4.68 0.66
C PRO A 447 7.95 3.44 1.24
N LEU A 448 7.91 2.30 0.56
CA LEU A 448 8.54 1.04 1.00
C LEU A 448 10.01 0.91 0.59
N GLY A 449 10.62 1.95 0.03
CA GLY A 449 11.99 1.90 -0.48
C GLY A 449 12.06 2.01 -2.00
N ILE A 450 13.16 1.53 -2.59
CA ILE A 450 13.37 1.56 -4.04
C ILE A 450 13.16 0.15 -4.58
N SER A 451 12.23 -0.04 -5.49
CA SER A 451 11.96 -1.37 -6.05
C SER A 451 11.72 -1.29 -7.55
N GLY A 452 11.96 -2.41 -8.22
CA GLY A 452 11.89 -2.46 -9.68
C GLY A 452 12.40 -3.78 -10.22
N CYS A 453 12.82 -3.78 -11.48
CA CYS A 453 13.44 -4.92 -12.13
C CYS A 453 14.89 -4.60 -12.55
N TYR A 454 15.68 -5.64 -12.76
CA TYR A 454 17.00 -5.50 -13.37
C TYR A 454 17.07 -6.24 -14.70
N LEU A 455 17.83 -5.65 -15.61
CA LEU A 455 17.92 -5.98 -17.02
C LEU A 455 19.34 -6.40 -17.35
N SER A 456 19.46 -7.24 -18.36
CA SER A 456 20.75 -7.59 -18.94
C SER A 456 21.31 -6.40 -19.72
N ASN A 457 22.59 -6.07 -19.54
CA ASN A 457 23.28 -5.09 -20.40
C ASN A 457 23.33 -5.51 -21.89
N TRP A 458 23.04 -6.78 -22.20
CA TRP A 458 23.05 -7.32 -23.57
C TRP A 458 21.68 -7.30 -24.23
N ASN A 459 20.61 -7.14 -23.45
CA ASN A 459 19.24 -7.09 -23.91
C ASN A 459 18.41 -6.32 -22.87
N GLU A 460 18.19 -5.04 -23.13
CA GLU A 460 17.44 -4.13 -22.26
C GLU A 460 15.93 -4.46 -22.22
N ASP A 461 15.46 -5.32 -23.13
CA ASP A 461 14.05 -5.68 -23.28
C ASP A 461 13.69 -6.97 -22.54
N VAL A 462 14.57 -7.49 -21.67
CA VAL A 462 14.30 -8.74 -20.93
C VAL A 462 14.60 -8.56 -19.43
N PRO A 463 13.60 -8.73 -18.55
CA PRO A 463 13.79 -8.59 -17.12
C PRO A 463 14.40 -9.90 -16.60
N LEU A 464 15.52 -9.78 -15.91
CA LEU A 464 16.19 -10.93 -15.31
C LEU A 464 15.63 -11.26 -13.92
N GLY A 465 15.06 -10.26 -13.26
CA GLY A 465 14.31 -10.42 -12.03
C GLY A 465 13.96 -9.09 -11.35
N ALA A 466 13.48 -9.16 -10.12
CA ALA A 466 13.07 -8.01 -9.32
C ALA A 466 14.19 -7.60 -8.36
N PHE A 467 14.24 -6.32 -7.98
CA PHE A 467 15.05 -5.84 -6.86
C PHE A 467 14.20 -5.03 -5.88
N TRP A 468 14.63 -5.02 -4.63
CA TRP A 468 14.07 -4.16 -3.60
C TRP A 468 15.17 -3.71 -2.65
N LEU A 469 15.33 -2.39 -2.50
CA LEU A 469 16.19 -1.71 -1.56
C LEU A 469 15.36 -1.03 -0.49
N TRP A 470 15.77 -1.15 0.76
CA TRP A 470 15.17 -0.47 1.92
C TRP A 470 16.27 0.13 2.80
N ARG A 471 15.90 1.07 3.67
CA ARG A 471 16.88 1.64 4.60
C ARG A 471 17.20 0.65 5.73
N ARG A 472 18.47 0.51 6.06
CA ARG A 472 18.98 -0.44 7.06
C ARG A 472 18.39 -0.19 8.45
N ASP A 473 18.16 1.07 8.81
CA ASP A 473 17.59 1.46 10.11
C ASP A 473 16.14 0.99 10.30
N TRP A 474 15.47 0.54 9.24
CA TRP A 474 14.14 -0.09 9.34
C TRP A 474 14.19 -1.52 9.88
N LYS A 475 15.36 -2.17 9.95
CA LYS A 475 15.48 -3.49 10.57
C LYS A 475 15.59 -3.44 12.09
N SER A 476 16.16 -2.37 12.64
CA SER A 476 16.42 -2.26 14.08
C SER A 476 15.15 -1.96 14.89
N VAL A 477 14.95 -2.76 15.94
CA VAL A 477 14.24 -2.28 17.14
C VAL A 477 15.23 -1.34 17.84
N ILE A 478 14.94 -0.04 17.84
CA ILE A 478 15.69 0.92 18.65
C ILE A 478 15.26 0.73 20.11
#